data_AF-A0A960SK48-F1
#
_entry.id   AF-A0A960SK48-F1
#
_cell.length_a   1.000
_cell.length_b   1.000
_cell.length_c   1.000
_cell.angle_alpha   90.00
_cell.angle_beta   90.00
_cell.angle_gamma   90.00
#
_symmetry.space_group_name_H-M   'P 1'
#
loop_
_entity.id
_entity.type
_entity.pdbx_description
1 polymer ?
#
loop_
_entity_poly.entity_id
_entity_poly.type
_entity_poly.pdbx_seq_one_letter_code
_entity_poly.pdbx_strand_id
1 'polypeptide(L)'
;RNLGAEVVISKRFLDHHRFTNEELSDLNEQASGMNLEFLVTTEKDAVRIPKDHPRSVPLFYLRLEIEILSGDQDFEKAVSRICFPENPTNLSFNQNRGNHTER
;
A
#
# COMPACT_ATOMS: atom_id res chain seq x y z
N ARG A 1 15.80 -14.69 10.13
CA ARG A 1 16.89 -15.44 9.44
C ARG A 1 16.56 -16.94 9.27
N ASN A 2 15.29 -17.35 9.39
CA ASN A 2 14.91 -18.78 9.41
C ASN A 2 14.12 -19.19 8.15
N LEU A 3 14.15 -18.37 7.10
CA LEU A 3 13.41 -18.59 5.85
C LEU A 3 14.28 -19.20 4.74
N GLY A 4 15.48 -19.70 5.08
CA GLY A 4 16.38 -20.40 4.16
C GLY A 4 17.35 -19.52 3.38
N ALA A 5 17.11 -18.21 3.25
CA ALA A 5 18.05 -17.29 2.59
C ALA A 5 19.22 -16.90 3.51
N GLU A 6 20.44 -16.92 2.96
CA GLU A 6 21.62 -16.33 3.58
C GLU A 6 21.64 -14.81 3.36
N VAL A 7 21.75 -14.05 4.45
CA VAL A 7 21.86 -12.58 4.38
C VAL A 7 23.33 -12.19 4.37
N VAL A 8 23.88 -12.00 3.18
CA VAL A 8 25.30 -11.61 2.99
C VAL A 8 25.52 -10.14 3.38
N ILE A 9 24.64 -9.25 2.93
CA ILE A 9 24.67 -7.81 3.25
C ILE A 9 23.27 -7.31 3.64
N SER A 10 23.24 -6.25 4.45
CA SER A 10 22.00 -5.55 4.82
C SER A 10 22.29 -4.05 4.90
N LYS A 11 21.54 -3.24 4.14
CA LYS A 11 21.54 -1.77 4.29
C LYS A 11 20.24 -1.30 4.94
N ARG A 12 20.35 -0.29 5.79
CA ARG A 12 19.22 0.34 6.47
C ARG A 12 19.07 1.77 5.98
N PHE A 13 17.85 2.12 5.61
CA PHE A 13 17.48 3.47 5.21
C PHE A 13 16.53 4.08 6.23
N LEU A 14 16.49 5.41 6.27
CA LEU A 14 15.50 6.13 7.08
C LEU A 14 14.10 5.88 6.51
N ASP A 15 13.08 6.11 7.33
CA ASP A 15 11.73 6.13 6.79
C ASP A 15 11.61 7.28 5.78
N HIS A 16 10.74 7.12 4.77
CA HIS A 16 10.61 8.09 3.68
C HIS A 16 11.83 8.26 2.77
N HIS A 17 12.84 7.39 2.87
CA HIS A 17 14.04 7.47 2.02
C HIS A 17 13.69 7.53 0.52
N ARG A 18 14.29 8.49 -0.17
CA ARG A 18 14.21 8.64 -1.62
C ARG A 18 15.49 8.08 -2.23
N PHE A 19 15.37 6.92 -2.86
CA PHE A 19 16.49 6.29 -3.55
C PHE A 19 16.92 7.14 -4.74
N THR A 20 18.20 7.47 -4.80
CA THR A 20 18.80 8.11 -5.98
C THR A 20 19.23 7.04 -6.98
N ASN A 21 19.35 7.40 -8.26
CA ASN A 21 19.86 6.48 -9.27
C ASN A 21 21.30 6.03 -8.97
N GLU A 22 22.13 6.94 -8.46
CA GLU A 22 23.52 6.64 -8.07
C GLU A 22 23.57 5.61 -6.94
N GLU A 23 22.77 5.81 -5.89
CA GLU A 23 22.72 4.88 -4.76
C GLU A 23 22.21 3.48 -5.16
N LEU A 24 21.25 3.41 -6.09
CA LEU A 24 20.76 2.15 -6.64
C LEU A 24 21.79 1.47 -7.54
N SER A 25 22.55 2.24 -8.33
CA SER A 25 23.67 1.73 -9.11
C SER A 25 24.76 1.16 -8.21
N ASP A 26 25.14 1.87 -7.15
CA ASP A 26 26.14 1.41 -6.16
C ASP A 26 25.70 0.10 -5.49
N LEU A 27 24.41 -0.02 -5.16
CA LEU A 27 23.84 -1.25 -4.61
C LEU A 27 23.91 -2.41 -5.61
N ASN A 28 23.61 -2.16 -6.88
CA ASN A 28 23.68 -3.15 -7.95
C ASN A 28 25.13 -3.61 -8.22
N GLU A 29 26.08 -2.68 -8.25
CA GLU A 29 27.49 -2.98 -8.42
C GLU A 29 28.04 -3.77 -7.24
N GLN A 30 27.70 -3.37 -6.02
CA GLN A 30 28.07 -4.10 -4.81
C GLN A 30 27.49 -5.52 -4.81
N ALA A 31 26.21 -5.69 -5.16
CA ALA A 31 25.56 -6.99 -5.21
C ALA A 31 26.18 -7.91 -6.27
N SER A 32 26.44 -7.36 -7.47
CA SER A 32 27.11 -8.09 -8.55
C SER A 32 28.54 -8.49 -8.18
N GLY A 33 29.33 -7.57 -7.61
CA GLY A 33 30.71 -7.83 -7.20
C GLY A 33 30.83 -8.86 -6.07
N MET A 34 29.77 -9.05 -5.30
CA MET A 34 29.67 -10.09 -4.25
C MET A 34 28.99 -11.37 -4.74
N ASN A 35 28.64 -11.47 -6.03
CA ASN A 35 27.89 -12.58 -6.63
C ASN A 35 26.59 -12.92 -5.89
N LEU A 36 25.84 -11.90 -5.46
CA LEU A 36 24.55 -12.11 -4.81
C LEU A 36 23.52 -12.60 -5.82
N GLU A 37 22.72 -13.60 -5.44
CA GLU A 37 21.67 -14.15 -6.29
C GLU A 37 20.52 -13.15 -6.52
N PHE A 38 20.23 -12.32 -5.51
CA PHE A 38 19.19 -11.30 -5.58
C PHE A 38 19.32 -10.26 -4.46
N LEU A 39 18.64 -9.13 -4.67
CA LEU A 39 18.29 -8.17 -3.63
C LEU A 39 16.84 -8.38 -3.21
N VAL A 40 16.53 -8.13 -1.94
CA VAL A 40 15.17 -8.14 -1.43
C VAL A 40 14.90 -6.91 -0.58
N THR A 41 13.72 -6.33 -0.75
CA THR A 41 13.26 -5.18 0.05
C THR A 41 11.79 -5.32 0.43
N THR A 42 11.20 -4.33 1.09
CA THR A 42 9.76 -4.30 1.37
C THR A 42 8.99 -3.72 0.19
N GLU A 43 7.72 -4.09 0.01
CA GLU A 43 6.86 -3.45 -1.01
C GLU A 43 6.85 -1.91 -0.86
N LYS A 44 6.84 -1.41 0.39
CA LYS A 44 6.89 0.02 0.72
C LYS A 44 8.11 0.74 0.13
N ASP A 45 9.27 0.10 0.16
CA ASP A 45 10.48 0.71 -0.40
C ASP A 45 10.55 0.50 -1.92
N ALA A 46 10.06 -0.64 -2.40
CA ALA A 46 10.00 -0.95 -3.83
C ALA A 46 9.16 0.06 -4.63
N VAL A 47 8.07 0.60 -4.08
CA VAL A 47 7.26 1.64 -4.75
C VAL A 47 8.02 2.96 -4.99
N ARG A 48 9.15 3.17 -4.30
CA ARG A 48 10.01 4.36 -4.49
C ARG A 48 11.19 4.12 -5.43
N ILE A 49 11.40 2.89 -5.88
CA ILE A 49 12.48 2.53 -6.79
C ILE A 49 11.96 2.67 -8.24
N PRO A 50 12.66 3.40 -9.12
CA PRO A 50 12.27 3.50 -10.52
C PRO A 50 12.19 2.11 -11.18
N LYS A 51 11.09 1.85 -11.91
CA LYS A 51 10.83 0.52 -12.52
C LYS A 51 11.84 0.19 -13.62
N ASP A 52 12.27 1.22 -14.33
CA ASP A 52 13.22 1.26 -15.44
C ASP A 52 14.69 1.36 -14.99
N HIS A 53 14.96 1.42 -13.69
CA HIS A 53 16.34 1.39 -13.19
C HIS A 53 17.04 0.09 -13.63
N PRO A 54 18.22 0.15 -14.27
CA PRO A 54 18.98 -1.03 -14.68
C PRO A 54 19.31 -1.90 -13.47
N ARG A 55 19.29 -3.23 -13.64
CA ARG A 55 19.63 -4.16 -12.55
C ARG A 55 20.60 -5.22 -13.04
N SER A 56 21.73 -5.36 -12.35
CA SER A 56 22.70 -6.45 -12.55
C SER A 56 22.24 -7.73 -11.87
N VAL A 57 21.50 -7.60 -10.77
CA VAL A 57 20.91 -8.70 -10.00
C VAL A 57 19.39 -8.51 -9.87
N PRO A 58 18.59 -9.59 -9.85
CA PRO A 58 17.16 -9.49 -9.61
C PRO A 58 16.83 -8.76 -8.29
N LEU A 59 15.82 -7.90 -8.31
CA LEU A 59 15.27 -7.25 -7.12
C LEU A 59 13.86 -7.80 -6.83
N PHE A 60 13.70 -8.44 -5.69
CA PHE A 60 12.41 -8.86 -5.16
C PHE A 60 11.91 -7.92 -4.07
N TYR A 61 10.62 -7.99 -3.79
CA TYR A 61 10.04 -7.34 -2.62
C TYR A 61 9.07 -8.26 -1.91
N LEU A 62 8.99 -8.10 -0.59
CA LEU A 62 8.03 -8.80 0.24
C LEU A 62 6.73 -8.00 0.34
N ARG A 63 5.63 -8.64 -0.04
CA ARG A 63 4.27 -8.16 0.20
C ARG A 63 3.73 -8.81 1.47
N LEU A 64 3.06 -8.01 2.28
CA LEU A 64 2.37 -8.49 3.49
C LEU A 64 0.88 -8.44 3.24
N GLU A 65 0.21 -9.53 3.54
CA GLU A 65 -1.25 -9.61 3.55
C GLU A 65 -1.71 -9.73 5.00
N ILE A 66 -2.78 -9.00 5.33
CA ILE A 66 -3.36 -8.99 6.66
C ILE A 66 -4.79 -9.49 6.52
N GLU A 67 -5.14 -10.49 7.31
CA GLU A 67 -6.48 -11.05 7.36
C GLU A 67 -7.05 -10.88 8.77
N ILE A 68 -8.30 -10.40 8.84
CA ILE A 68 -9.05 -10.31 10.10
C ILE A 68 -9.67 -11.69 10.35
N LEU A 69 -9.06 -12.46 11.27
CA LEU A 69 -9.51 -13.83 11.57
C LEU A 69 -10.88 -13.88 12.28
N SER A 70 -11.27 -12.79 12.94
CA SER A 70 -12.55 -12.66 13.66
C SER A 70 -12.89 -11.19 13.91
N GLY A 71 -14.18 -10.84 13.88
CA GLY A 71 -14.65 -9.47 14.13
C GLY A 71 -14.64 -8.56 12.90
N ASP A 72 -14.52 -9.15 11.71
CA ASP A 72 -14.61 -8.48 10.41
C ASP A 72 -15.91 -7.65 10.28
N GLN A 73 -17.06 -8.22 10.67
CA GLN A 73 -18.34 -7.52 10.57
C GLN A 73 -18.41 -6.27 11.44
N ASP A 74 -17.82 -6.30 12.63
CA ASP A 74 -17.84 -5.17 13.54
C ASP A 74 -16.82 -4.11 13.13
N PHE A 75 -15.68 -4.53 12.60
CA PHE A 75 -14.73 -3.64 11.91
C PHE A 75 -15.41 -2.91 10.75
N GLU A 76 -16.08 -3.63 9.85
CA GLU A 76 -16.78 -3.04 8.70
C GLU A 76 -17.89 -2.07 9.13
N LYS A 77 -18.68 -2.41 10.15
CA LYS A 77 -19.69 -1.49 10.71
C LYS A 77 -19.04 -0.22 11.27
N ALA A 78 -17.92 -0.34 11.98
CA ALA A 78 -17.21 0.81 12.54
C ALA A 78 -16.64 1.70 11.43
N VAL A 79 -15.97 1.10 10.44
CA VAL A 79 -15.44 1.81 9.26
C VAL A 79 -16.57 2.52 8.53
N SER A 80 -17.69 1.84 8.29
CA SER A 80 -18.84 2.41 7.59
C SER A 80 -19.39 3.66 8.29
N ARG A 81 -19.62 3.59 9.61
CA ARG A 81 -20.14 4.73 10.39
C ARG A 81 -19.20 5.93 10.42
N ILE A 82 -17.89 5.70 10.46
CA ILE A 82 -16.88 6.76 10.60
C ILE A 82 -16.56 7.40 9.24
N CYS A 83 -16.33 6.57 8.22
CA CYS A 83 -15.85 7.03 6.91
C CYS A 83 -16.96 7.38 5.93
N PHE A 84 -18.18 6.85 6.12
CA PHE A 84 -19.34 7.11 5.28
C PHE A 84 -20.57 7.53 6.11
N PRO A 85 -20.48 8.64 6.87
CA PRO A 85 -21.63 9.12 7.61
C PRO A 85 -22.77 9.44 6.63
N GLU A 86 -23.93 8.80 6.81
CA GLU A 86 -25.14 9.14 6.08
C GLU A 86 -25.41 10.63 6.32
N ASN A 87 -25.32 11.45 5.27
CA ASN A 87 -25.60 12.87 5.34
C ASN A 87 -27.13 13.02 5.38
N PRO A 88 -27.77 13.30 6.53
CA PRO A 88 -29.22 13.30 6.62
C PRO A 88 -29.74 14.68 6.22
N THR A 89 -29.53 15.07 4.96
CA THR A 89 -30.07 16.33 4.44
C THR A 89 -30.63 16.15 3.04
N ASN A 90 -31.88 15.71 2.98
CA ASN A 90 -32.89 16.18 2.03
C ASN A 90 -34.26 15.91 2.68
N LEU A 91 -34.73 16.84 3.52
CA LEU A 91 -35.75 17.82 3.13
C LEU A 91 -36.97 17.16 2.49
N SER A 92 -37.96 16.89 3.35
CA SER A 92 -39.36 16.70 2.99
C SER A 92 -39.85 17.86 2.11
N PHE A 93 -39.83 17.67 0.79
CA PHE A 93 -40.52 18.56 -0.14
C PHE A 93 -41.81 17.89 -0.64
N ASN A 94 -42.90 18.60 -0.34
CA ASN A 94 -44.24 18.54 -0.93
C ASN A 94 -45.27 17.55 -0.37
N GLN A 95 -45.79 17.87 0.83
CA GLN A 95 -47.24 17.80 1.05
C GLN A 95 -47.91 19.06 0.47
N ASN A 96 -48.47 18.94 -0.73
CA ASN A 96 -49.71 19.61 -1.12
C ASN A 96 -50.18 19.05 -2.47
N ARG A 97 -50.84 17.88 -2.42
CA ARG A 97 -51.80 17.52 -3.47
C ARG A 97 -53.08 18.31 -3.20
N GLY A 98 -53.42 19.17 -4.13
CA GLY A 98 -54.59 20.04 -4.06
C GLY A 98 -55.89 19.25 -3.91
N ASN A 99 -56.73 19.74 -3.02
CA ASN A 99 -58.16 19.54 -3.07
C ASN A 99 -58.81 20.90 -3.32
N HIS A 100 -59.30 21.11 -4.54
CA HIS A 100 -60.58 21.79 -4.72
C HIS A 100 -61.22 21.36 -6.04
N THR A 101 -62.20 20.49 -5.90
CA THR A 101 -63.30 20.23 -6.84
C THR A 101 -64.14 21.49 -6.97
N GLU A 102 -64.54 21.86 -8.21
CA GLU A 102 -65.93 22.13 -8.65
C GLU A 102 -66.01 23.07 -9.87
N ARG A 103 -66.71 22.55 -10.91
CA ARG A 103 -67.39 23.20 -12.05
C ARG A 103 -66.58 23.69 -13.25
#